data_AF-A0AAE9NIN6-F1
#
_entry.id   AF-A0AAE9NIN6-F1
#
_cell.length_a   1.000
_cell.length_b   1.000
_cell.length_c   1.000
_cell.angle_alpha   90.00
_cell.angle_beta   90.00
_cell.angle_gamma   90.00
#
_symmetry.space_group_name_H-M   'P 1'
#
loop_
_entity.id
_entity.type
_entity.pdbx_description
1 polymer ?
#
loop_
_entity_poly.entity_id
_entity_poly.type
_entity_poly.pdbx_seq_one_letter_code
_entity_poly.pdbx_strand_id
1 'polypeptide(L)'
;MTVSSLRSKVRRLYEGATPSGVRFRYALLVFDIVTVLFIIATSFLHPSEIIETLDVVFGMLLLADFSARLLVGRHPFRRFRQLATWADMVAIVSFLAPLAGEAGGFLRILRTLGMLRDYQMLVRLRIDSPFFRRNEEVIFAVTNLAVFIFVMTGIVYETQKFRNDQIHNYADALYFTVTALTTTGFGDITLPGTVGRLITVVIMIFGVTLFFNLARALLSPNKVRFSCPACGLQRHDADAVHCKACGKLLNIPDEGAV
;
A
#
# COMPACT_ATOMS: atom_id res chain seq x y z
N MET A 1 32.92 -17.24 3.72
CA MET A 1 32.30 -16.00 4.24
C MET A 1 31.32 -16.36 5.33
N THR A 2 31.54 -15.91 6.56
CA THR A 2 30.72 -16.29 7.72
C THR A 2 29.36 -15.60 7.71
N VAL A 3 28.30 -16.32 8.06
CA VAL A 3 26.90 -15.85 8.11
C VAL A 3 26.75 -14.57 8.95
N SER A 4 27.60 -14.38 9.97
CA SER A 4 27.65 -13.17 10.80
C SER A 4 28.15 -11.92 10.06
N SER A 5 29.12 -12.05 9.14
CA SER A 5 29.64 -10.91 8.37
C SER A 5 28.65 -10.46 7.30
N LEU A 6 27.96 -11.42 6.65
CA LEU A 6 26.87 -11.16 5.70
C LEU A 6 25.71 -10.43 6.39
N ARG A 7 25.31 -10.90 7.58
CA ARG A 7 24.26 -10.26 8.40
C ARG A 7 24.61 -8.83 8.79
N SER A 8 25.87 -8.55 9.12
CA SER A 8 26.34 -7.20 9.48
C SER A 8 26.37 -6.23 8.28
N LYS A 9 26.76 -6.70 7.09
CA LYS A 9 26.75 -5.90 5.85
C LYS A 9 25.31 -5.57 5.43
N VAL A 10 24.44 -6.57 5.34
CA VAL A 10 23.03 -6.34 4.94
C VAL A 10 22.32 -5.45 5.96
N ARG A 11 22.65 -5.57 7.25
CA ARG A 11 22.13 -4.67 8.28
C ARG A 11 22.60 -3.22 8.14
N ARG A 12 23.85 -2.98 7.72
CA ARG A 12 24.31 -1.62 7.37
C ARG A 12 23.59 -1.06 6.14
N LEU A 13 23.19 -1.90 5.19
CA LEU A 13 22.38 -1.49 4.03
C LEU A 13 20.92 -1.15 4.41
N TYR A 14 20.30 -1.87 5.36
CA TYR A 14 18.90 -1.62 5.77
C TYR A 14 18.73 -0.61 6.92
N GLU A 15 19.65 -0.55 7.89
CA GLU A 15 19.55 0.30 9.10
C GLU A 15 20.61 1.42 9.16
N GLY A 16 21.61 1.40 8.27
CA GLY A 16 22.66 2.41 8.28
C GLY A 16 22.24 3.70 7.59
N ALA A 17 22.43 4.84 8.25
CA ALA A 17 22.31 6.19 7.69
C ALA A 17 23.40 6.53 6.65
N THR A 18 23.97 5.50 6.00
CA THR A 18 24.98 5.68 4.95
C THR A 18 24.30 5.95 3.61
N PRO A 19 24.91 6.74 2.71
CA PRO A 19 24.32 7.05 1.40
C PRO A 19 24.01 5.80 0.56
N SER A 20 24.79 4.71 0.73
CA SER A 20 24.52 3.41 0.12
C SER A 20 23.26 2.72 0.66
N GLY A 21 22.96 2.87 1.96
CA GLY A 21 21.74 2.35 2.57
C GLY A 21 20.48 3.13 2.19
N VAL A 22 20.61 4.42 1.88
CA VAL A 22 19.52 5.23 1.31
C VAL A 22 19.20 4.75 -0.12
N ARG A 23 20.21 4.64 -1.00
CA ARG A 23 20.02 4.18 -2.39
C ARG A 23 19.40 2.79 -2.48
N PHE A 24 19.82 1.88 -1.62
CA PHE A 24 19.27 0.53 -1.57
C PHE A 24 17.80 0.50 -1.11
N ARG A 25 17.42 1.35 -0.14
CA ARG A 25 16.00 1.51 0.26
C ARG A 25 15.14 2.08 -0.87
N TYR A 26 15.65 3.05 -1.63
CA TYR A 26 14.95 3.57 -2.82
C TYR A 26 14.85 2.53 -3.94
N ALA A 27 15.89 1.74 -4.19
CA ALA A 27 15.86 0.67 -5.19
C ALA A 27 14.80 -0.39 -4.85
N LEU A 28 14.68 -0.75 -3.57
CA LEU A 28 13.62 -1.65 -3.09
C LEU A 28 12.23 -1.05 -3.28
N LEU A 29 12.05 0.24 -3.01
CA LEU A 29 10.77 0.92 -3.25
C LEU A 29 10.39 0.96 -4.74
N VAL A 30 11.35 1.24 -5.62
CA VAL A 30 11.12 1.18 -7.07
C VAL A 30 10.75 -0.23 -7.50
N PHE A 31 11.44 -1.24 -6.96
CA PHE A 31 11.13 -2.64 -7.22
C PHE A 31 9.70 -3.01 -6.76
N ASP A 32 9.29 -2.57 -5.57
CA ASP A 32 7.93 -2.80 -5.05
C ASP A 32 6.88 -2.10 -5.94
N ILE A 33 7.08 -0.84 -6.33
CA ILE A 33 6.19 -0.10 -7.25
C ILE A 33 6.08 -0.81 -8.61
N VAL A 34 7.20 -1.25 -9.17
CA VAL A 34 7.22 -1.98 -10.45
C VAL A 34 6.44 -3.29 -10.31
N THR A 35 6.59 -4.00 -9.20
CA THR A 35 5.84 -5.23 -8.93
C THR A 35 4.34 -4.95 -8.84
N VAL A 36 3.94 -3.86 -8.18
CA VAL A 36 2.54 -3.44 -8.10
C VAL A 36 1.98 -3.09 -9.47
N LEU A 37 2.67 -2.26 -10.26
CA LEU A 37 2.25 -1.92 -11.62
C LEU A 37 2.14 -3.16 -12.51
N PHE A 38 3.06 -4.11 -12.33
CA PHE A 38 3.03 -5.39 -13.02
C PHE A 38 1.79 -6.22 -12.63
N ILE A 39 1.44 -6.29 -11.34
CA ILE A 39 0.21 -6.96 -10.86
C ILE A 39 -1.04 -6.29 -11.45
N ILE A 40 -1.07 -4.95 -11.48
CA ILE A 40 -2.21 -4.21 -12.03
C ILE A 40 -2.34 -4.52 -13.52
N ALA A 41 -1.24 -4.40 -14.28
CA ALA A 41 -1.23 -4.65 -15.72
C ALA A 41 -1.64 -6.08 -16.06
N THR A 42 -1.11 -7.07 -15.32
CA THR A 42 -1.43 -8.49 -15.55
C THR A 42 -2.85 -8.86 -15.12
N SER A 43 -3.46 -8.16 -14.15
CA SER A 43 -4.86 -8.38 -13.75
C SER A 43 -5.88 -8.08 -14.88
N PHE A 44 -5.53 -7.22 -15.84
CA PHE A 44 -6.40 -6.90 -16.99
C PHE A 44 -6.10 -7.73 -18.24
N LEU A 45 -4.99 -8.47 -18.25
CA LEU A 45 -4.57 -9.28 -19.39
C LEU A 45 -5.01 -10.73 -19.20
N HIS A 46 -5.34 -11.40 -20.31
CA HIS A 46 -5.68 -12.83 -20.26
C HIS A 46 -4.44 -13.63 -19.83
N PRO A 47 -4.61 -14.67 -18.98
CA PRO A 47 -3.51 -15.52 -18.58
C PRO A 47 -2.80 -16.09 -19.81
N SER A 48 -1.50 -15.80 -19.94
CA SER A 48 -0.62 -16.36 -20.98
C SER A 48 0.61 -16.95 -20.30
N GLU A 49 1.26 -17.93 -20.94
CA GLU A 49 2.47 -18.59 -20.40
C GLU A 49 3.58 -17.59 -20.03
N ILE A 50 3.64 -16.47 -20.76
CA ILE A 50 4.59 -15.38 -20.49
C ILE A 50 4.27 -14.68 -19.17
N ILE A 51 2.99 -14.42 -18.89
CA ILE A 51 2.55 -13.81 -17.63
C ILE A 51 2.83 -14.77 -16.47
N GLU A 52 2.58 -16.06 -16.64
CA GLU A 52 2.86 -17.07 -15.61
C GLU A 52 4.36 -17.19 -15.28
N THR A 53 5.22 -17.13 -16.30
CA THR A 53 6.68 -17.14 -16.11
C THR A 53 7.15 -15.88 -15.37
N LEU A 54 6.65 -14.71 -15.78
CA LEU A 54 6.98 -13.44 -15.12
C LEU A 54 6.48 -13.43 -13.66
N ASP A 55 5.30 -13.98 -13.40
CA ASP A 55 4.74 -14.14 -12.07
C ASP A 55 5.70 -14.91 -11.16
N VAL A 56 6.20 -16.07 -11.61
CA VAL A 56 7.16 -16.88 -10.84
C VAL A 56 8.47 -16.10 -10.60
N VAL A 57 8.98 -15.37 -11.59
CA VAL A 57 10.20 -14.56 -11.45
C VAL A 57 10.04 -13.46 -10.39
N PHE A 58 8.95 -12.69 -10.46
CA PHE A 58 8.64 -11.68 -9.44
C PHE A 58 8.44 -12.31 -8.06
N GLY A 59 7.82 -13.49 -7.99
CA GLY A 59 7.69 -14.28 -6.77
C GLY A 59 9.01 -14.67 -6.12
N MET A 60 9.97 -15.16 -6.92
CA MET A 60 11.31 -15.50 -6.44
C MET A 60 12.07 -14.27 -5.93
N LEU A 61 11.96 -13.14 -6.64
CA LEU A 61 12.58 -11.88 -6.23
C LEU A 61 12.01 -11.36 -4.90
N LEU A 62 10.68 -11.43 -4.73
CA LEU A 62 10.00 -11.10 -3.46
C LEU A 62 10.41 -12.03 -2.32
N LEU A 63 10.49 -13.34 -2.58
CA LEU A 63 10.92 -14.33 -1.59
C LEU A 63 12.37 -14.09 -1.15
N ALA A 64 13.25 -13.71 -2.08
CA ALA A 64 14.64 -13.38 -1.80
C ALA A 64 14.75 -12.14 -0.90
N ASP A 65 14.02 -11.06 -1.20
CA ASP A 65 13.97 -9.86 -0.35
C ASP A 65 13.38 -10.16 1.04
N PHE A 66 12.29 -10.92 1.11
CA PHE A 66 11.69 -11.31 2.40
C PHE A 66 12.64 -12.15 3.25
N SER A 67 13.30 -13.13 2.64
CA SER A 67 14.30 -13.97 3.31
C SER A 67 15.48 -13.14 3.80
N ALA A 68 15.98 -12.19 2.99
CA ALA A 68 17.03 -11.26 3.40
C ALA A 68 16.60 -10.42 4.62
N ARG A 69 15.35 -9.92 4.65
CA ARG A 69 14.81 -9.14 5.78
C ARG A 69 14.60 -10.00 7.04
N LEU A 70 14.22 -11.26 6.89
CA LEU A 70 14.05 -12.20 8.00
C LEU A 70 15.40 -12.51 8.67
N LEU A 71 16.42 -12.74 7.86
CA LEU A 71 17.79 -13.02 8.31
C LEU A 71 18.43 -11.82 9.04
N VAL A 72 18.07 -10.59 8.67
CA VAL A 72 18.61 -9.36 9.27
C VAL A 72 17.85 -8.95 10.55
N GLY A 73 16.59 -9.35 10.71
CA GLY A 73 15.78 -9.02 11.88
C GLY A 73 16.39 -9.54 13.18
N ARG A 74 16.55 -8.66 14.19
CA ARG A 74 17.02 -9.05 15.54
C ARG A 74 16.00 -9.91 16.32
N HIS A 75 14.71 -9.84 15.98
CA HIS A 75 13.64 -10.62 16.61
C HIS A 75 12.56 -11.05 15.60
N PRO A 76 12.70 -12.22 14.94
CA PRO A 76 11.72 -12.70 13.96
C PRO A 76 10.32 -12.95 14.58
N PHE A 77 10.26 -13.45 15.81
CA PHE A 77 9.00 -13.79 16.50
C PHE A 77 8.10 -12.59 16.81
N ARG A 78 8.66 -11.41 17.14
CA ARG A 78 7.87 -10.20 17.41
C ARG A 78 7.34 -9.56 16.12
N ARG A 79 8.02 -9.83 14.99
CA ARG A 79 7.60 -9.45 13.64
C ARG A 79 6.51 -10.38 13.11
N PHE A 80 6.54 -11.67 13.47
CA PHE A 80 5.50 -12.65 13.13
C PHE A 80 4.11 -12.35 13.72
N ARG A 81 4.04 -11.60 14.84
CA ARG A 81 2.77 -11.11 15.43
C ARG A 81 2.20 -9.84 14.75
N GLN A 82 2.91 -9.25 13.79
CA GLN A 82 2.39 -8.11 13.01
C GLN A 82 1.61 -8.64 11.81
N LEU A 83 0.37 -8.17 11.62
CA LEU A 83 -0.51 -8.54 10.50
C LEU A 83 0.16 -8.38 9.12
N ALA A 84 1.13 -7.48 9.00
CA ALA A 84 1.90 -7.27 7.77
C ALA A 84 2.84 -8.44 7.39
N THR A 85 3.41 -9.16 8.36
CA THR A 85 4.28 -10.31 8.06
C THR A 85 3.46 -11.49 7.52
N TRP A 86 2.21 -11.61 7.97
CA TRP A 86 1.27 -12.58 7.40
C TRP A 86 0.89 -12.20 5.98
N ALA A 87 0.66 -10.92 5.69
CA ALA A 87 0.41 -10.45 4.32
C ALA A 87 1.60 -10.74 3.38
N ASP A 88 2.86 -10.50 3.81
CA ASP A 88 4.06 -10.83 3.05
C ASP A 88 4.17 -12.33 2.74
N MET A 89 3.94 -13.16 3.74
CA MET A 89 4.03 -14.62 3.60
C MET A 89 2.94 -15.15 2.65
N VAL A 90 1.74 -14.59 2.77
CA VAL A 90 0.59 -14.88 1.90
C VAL A 90 0.84 -14.45 0.45
N ALA A 91 1.45 -13.28 0.23
CA ALA A 91 1.80 -12.80 -1.11
C ALA A 91 2.88 -13.66 -1.78
N ILE A 92 3.91 -14.07 -1.02
CA ILE A 92 4.97 -14.95 -1.53
C ILE A 92 4.41 -16.32 -1.93
N VAL A 93 3.56 -16.90 -1.08
CA VAL A 93 2.87 -18.17 -1.36
C VAL A 93 1.97 -18.04 -2.59
N SER A 94 1.29 -16.90 -2.74
CA SER A 94 0.45 -16.60 -3.89
C SER A 94 1.22 -16.52 -5.21
N PHE A 95 2.37 -15.83 -5.22
CA PHE A 95 3.21 -15.71 -6.40
C PHE A 95 3.89 -17.02 -6.82
N LEU A 96 4.10 -17.95 -5.87
CA LEU A 96 4.62 -19.29 -6.14
C LEU A 96 3.51 -20.30 -6.45
N ALA A 97 2.24 -19.91 -6.37
CA ALA A 97 1.10 -20.77 -6.64
C ALA A 97 1.09 -21.40 -8.06
N PRO A 98 1.58 -20.73 -9.13
CA PRO A 98 1.67 -21.37 -10.45
C PRO A 98 2.54 -22.63 -10.46
N LEU A 99 3.57 -22.70 -9.61
CA LEU A 99 4.42 -23.89 -9.46
C LEU A 99 3.69 -25.08 -8.79
N ALA A 100 2.53 -24.84 -8.17
CA ALA A 100 1.75 -25.83 -7.43
C ALA A 100 0.55 -26.41 -8.21
N GLY A 101 0.28 -25.96 -9.44
CA GLY A 101 -0.76 -26.49 -10.34
C GLY A 101 -2.13 -25.78 -10.29
N GLU A 102 -3.14 -26.36 -10.97
CA GLU A 102 -4.45 -25.75 -11.29
C GLU A 102 -5.34 -25.40 -10.06
N ALA A 103 -5.00 -25.85 -8.85
CA ALA A 103 -5.74 -25.51 -7.62
C ALA A 103 -5.51 -24.06 -7.13
N GLY A 104 -4.65 -23.28 -7.81
CA GLY A 104 -4.19 -21.96 -7.41
C GLY A 104 -5.09 -20.76 -7.74
N GLY A 105 -6.26 -20.95 -8.35
CA GLY A 105 -7.16 -19.83 -8.70
C GLY A 105 -7.51 -18.93 -7.50
N PHE A 106 -7.88 -19.54 -6.36
CA PHE A 106 -8.14 -18.82 -5.11
C PHE A 106 -6.88 -18.20 -4.51
N LEU A 107 -5.70 -18.82 -4.73
CA LEU A 107 -4.43 -18.25 -4.33
C LEU A 107 -4.10 -16.97 -5.12
N ARG A 108 -4.69 -16.69 -6.29
CA ARG A 108 -4.51 -15.40 -6.99
C ARG A 108 -5.04 -14.20 -6.19
N ILE A 109 -6.06 -14.36 -5.35
CA ILE A 109 -6.57 -13.29 -4.46
C ILE A 109 -5.48 -12.84 -3.49
N LEU A 110 -4.64 -13.77 -3.05
CA LEU A 110 -3.60 -13.53 -2.07
C LEU A 110 -2.45 -12.66 -2.63
N ARG A 111 -2.39 -12.44 -3.95
CA ARG A 111 -1.44 -11.55 -4.62
C ARG A 111 -1.76 -10.08 -4.35
N THR A 112 -3.04 -9.70 -4.35
CA THR A 112 -3.45 -8.31 -4.07
C THR A 112 -3.26 -7.96 -2.60
N LEU A 113 -3.34 -8.94 -1.69
CA LEU A 113 -2.98 -8.75 -0.28
C LEU A 113 -1.50 -8.37 -0.08
N GLY A 114 -0.63 -8.69 -1.06
CA GLY A 114 0.73 -8.19 -1.10
C GLY A 114 0.84 -6.67 -1.19
N MET A 115 -0.14 -5.96 -1.76
CA MET A 115 -0.15 -4.49 -1.77
C MET A 115 -0.29 -3.87 -0.36
N LEU A 116 -0.85 -4.59 0.62
CA LEU A 116 -0.88 -4.11 2.02
C LEU A 116 0.54 -3.97 2.61
N ARG A 117 1.55 -4.60 2.01
CA ARG A 117 2.98 -4.46 2.37
C ARG A 117 3.49 -3.03 2.21
N ASP A 118 3.02 -2.32 1.18
CA ASP A 118 3.45 -0.94 0.85
C ASP A 118 3.10 0.05 1.97
N TYR A 119 2.07 -0.27 2.77
CA TYR A 119 1.64 0.49 3.93
C TYR A 119 2.77 0.77 4.93
N GLN A 120 3.72 -0.15 5.11
CA GLN A 120 4.82 0.00 6.06
C GLN A 120 6.09 0.63 5.45
N MET A 121 6.27 0.51 4.12
CA MET A 121 7.35 1.17 3.39
C MET A 121 7.17 2.69 3.39
N LEU A 122 5.94 3.16 3.16
CA LEU A 122 5.59 4.59 3.23
C LEU A 122 5.86 5.20 4.61
N VAL A 123 5.61 4.45 5.68
CA VAL A 123 5.93 4.86 7.06
C VAL A 123 7.44 4.90 7.34
N ARG A 124 8.27 4.16 6.58
CA ARG A 124 9.74 4.23 6.66
C ARG A 124 10.35 5.33 5.80
N LEU A 125 9.74 5.69 4.66
CA LEU A 125 10.15 6.87 3.87
C LEU A 125 9.83 8.20 4.55
N ARG A 126 8.97 8.18 5.56
CA ARG A 126 8.68 9.28 6.51
C ARG A 126 9.92 10.02 7.06
N ILE A 127 11.10 9.38 7.03
CA ILE A 127 12.31 9.87 7.69
C ILE A 127 13.28 10.60 6.72
N ASP A 128 13.27 10.34 5.41
CA ASP A 128 14.43 10.68 4.54
C ASP A 128 14.20 11.78 3.45
N SER A 129 12.98 12.28 3.19
CA SER A 129 12.76 13.29 2.11
C SER A 129 11.83 14.47 2.49
N PRO A 130 12.28 15.74 2.31
CA PRO A 130 11.46 16.92 2.58
C PRO A 130 10.30 17.13 1.58
N PHE A 131 10.39 16.60 0.35
CA PHE A 131 9.31 16.63 -0.63
C PHE A 131 8.16 15.69 -0.24
N PHE A 132 8.50 14.50 0.26
CA PHE A 132 7.53 13.51 0.71
C PHE A 132 6.77 13.97 1.96
N ARG A 133 7.40 14.78 2.81
CA ARG A 133 6.78 15.38 4.01
C ARG A 133 5.64 16.35 3.72
N ARG A 134 5.64 17.03 2.56
CA ARG A 134 4.64 18.06 2.23
C ARG A 134 3.33 17.44 1.74
N ASN A 135 3.43 16.33 1.00
CA ASN A 135 2.28 15.63 0.41
C ASN A 135 2.04 14.24 1.04
N GLU A 136 2.67 13.96 2.20
CA GLU A 136 2.63 12.64 2.87
C GLU A 136 1.20 12.15 3.08
N GLU A 137 0.32 13.03 3.56
CA GLU A 137 -1.07 12.69 3.87
C GLU A 137 -1.85 12.32 2.60
N VAL A 138 -1.60 13.02 1.49
CA VAL A 138 -2.22 12.75 0.19
C VAL A 138 -1.71 11.44 -0.39
N ILE A 139 -0.39 11.26 -0.47
CA ILE A 139 0.22 10.05 -1.03
C ILE A 139 -0.23 8.82 -0.24
N PHE A 140 -0.28 8.92 1.09
CA PHE A 140 -0.76 7.85 1.96
C PHE A 140 -2.23 7.54 1.73
N ALA A 141 -3.09 8.56 1.65
CA ALA A 141 -4.51 8.35 1.42
C ALA A 141 -4.80 7.78 0.03
N VAL A 142 -4.12 8.26 -1.01
CA VAL A 142 -4.22 7.72 -2.39
C VAL A 142 -3.78 6.27 -2.42
N THR A 143 -2.63 5.96 -1.84
CA THR A 143 -2.10 4.58 -1.84
C THR A 143 -3.04 3.65 -1.09
N ASN A 144 -3.49 4.03 0.11
CA ASN A 144 -4.39 3.20 0.91
C ASN A 144 -5.72 2.94 0.19
N LEU A 145 -6.28 3.96 -0.48
CA LEU A 145 -7.48 3.81 -1.29
C LEU A 145 -7.24 2.88 -2.49
N ALA A 146 -6.15 3.07 -3.23
CA ALA A 146 -5.82 2.23 -4.38
C ALA A 146 -5.67 0.76 -3.99
N VAL A 147 -4.89 0.48 -2.94
CA VAL A 147 -4.70 -0.89 -2.41
C VAL A 147 -6.03 -1.51 -2.02
N PHE A 148 -6.88 -0.77 -1.29
CA PHE A 148 -8.20 -1.26 -0.90
C PHE A 148 -9.05 -1.62 -2.11
N ILE A 149 -9.10 -0.75 -3.13
CA ILE A 149 -9.84 -1.01 -4.36
C ILE A 149 -9.35 -2.30 -5.02
N PHE A 150 -8.04 -2.44 -5.26
CA PHE A 150 -7.49 -3.63 -5.90
C PHE A 150 -7.74 -4.93 -5.12
N VAL A 151 -7.59 -4.89 -3.80
CA VAL A 151 -7.86 -6.05 -2.94
C VAL A 151 -9.33 -6.45 -3.01
N MET A 152 -10.25 -5.49 -2.83
CA MET A 152 -11.68 -5.77 -2.84
C MET A 152 -12.16 -6.18 -4.23
N THR A 153 -11.62 -5.61 -5.29
CA THR A 153 -11.89 -6.04 -6.67
C THR A 153 -11.46 -7.49 -6.90
N GLY A 154 -10.27 -7.89 -6.45
CA GLY A 154 -9.83 -9.29 -6.55
C GLY A 154 -10.76 -10.25 -5.80
N ILE A 155 -11.21 -9.87 -4.60
CA ILE A 155 -12.18 -10.65 -3.81
C ILE A 155 -13.52 -10.76 -4.54
N VAL A 156 -14.04 -9.64 -5.07
CA VAL A 156 -15.31 -9.62 -5.82
C VAL A 156 -15.21 -10.50 -7.06
N TYR A 157 -14.16 -10.33 -7.88
CA TYR A 157 -13.97 -11.11 -9.09
C TYR A 157 -13.93 -12.62 -8.79
N GLU A 158 -13.08 -13.06 -7.87
CA GLU A 158 -12.91 -14.49 -7.61
C GLU A 158 -14.12 -15.14 -6.92
N THR A 159 -14.84 -14.39 -6.08
CA THR A 159 -16.06 -14.93 -5.43
C THR A 159 -17.27 -14.98 -6.36
N GLN A 160 -17.30 -14.15 -7.41
CA GLN A 160 -18.47 -13.99 -8.26
C GLN A 160 -18.30 -14.47 -9.71
N LYS A 161 -17.08 -14.61 -10.24
CA LYS A 161 -16.83 -14.96 -11.65
C LYS A 161 -17.52 -16.26 -12.12
N PHE A 162 -17.81 -17.18 -11.21
CA PHE A 162 -18.50 -18.45 -11.51
C PHE A 162 -19.97 -18.48 -11.03
N ARG A 163 -20.45 -17.42 -10.40
CA ARG A 163 -21.75 -17.38 -9.71
C ARG A 163 -22.64 -16.22 -10.15
N ASN A 164 -22.08 -15.24 -10.84
CA ASN A 164 -22.75 -14.02 -11.21
C ASN A 164 -22.48 -13.71 -12.69
N ASP A 165 -23.53 -13.78 -13.49
CA ASP A 165 -23.48 -13.50 -14.93
C ASP A 165 -23.20 -12.02 -15.24
N GLN A 166 -23.19 -11.15 -14.23
CA GLN A 166 -22.87 -9.73 -14.40
C GLN A 166 -21.36 -9.44 -14.35
N ILE A 167 -20.53 -10.39 -13.89
CA ILE A 167 -19.08 -10.20 -13.73
C ILE A 167 -18.35 -11.18 -14.65
N HIS A 168 -17.98 -10.72 -15.84
CA HIS A 168 -17.28 -11.55 -16.85
C HIS A 168 -15.77 -11.40 -16.73
N ASN A 169 -15.30 -10.18 -16.48
CA ASN A 169 -13.87 -9.85 -16.45
C ASN A 169 -13.51 -9.07 -15.18
N TYR A 170 -12.21 -8.84 -14.99
CA TYR A 170 -11.71 -8.09 -13.83
C TYR A 170 -12.16 -6.63 -13.82
N ALA A 171 -12.40 -6.03 -15.00
CA ALA A 171 -12.88 -4.66 -15.12
C ALA A 171 -14.31 -4.49 -14.61
N ASP A 172 -15.19 -5.47 -14.81
CA ASP A 172 -16.56 -5.48 -14.28
C ASP A 172 -16.54 -5.50 -12.74
N ALA A 173 -15.67 -6.31 -12.15
CA ALA A 173 -15.46 -6.35 -10.70
C ALA A 173 -14.87 -5.04 -10.16
N LEU A 174 -13.96 -4.40 -10.92
CA LEU A 174 -13.38 -3.12 -10.56
C LEU A 174 -14.44 -2.02 -10.59
N TYR A 175 -15.24 -2.00 -11.65
CA TYR A 175 -16.36 -1.09 -11.82
C TYR A 175 -17.35 -1.20 -10.65
N PHE A 176 -17.75 -2.42 -10.29
CA PHE A 176 -18.58 -2.65 -9.10
C PHE A 176 -17.92 -2.11 -7.82
N THR A 177 -16.64 -2.41 -7.61
CA THR A 177 -15.92 -2.02 -6.38
C THR A 177 -15.85 -0.49 -6.25
N VAL A 178 -15.53 0.20 -7.34
CA VAL A 178 -15.44 1.67 -7.38
C VAL A 178 -16.82 2.28 -7.13
N THR A 179 -17.86 1.83 -7.83
CA THR A 179 -19.22 2.38 -7.71
C THR A 179 -19.84 2.15 -6.34
N ALA A 180 -19.56 1.00 -5.71
CA ALA A 180 -19.96 0.72 -4.33
C ALA A 180 -19.18 1.57 -3.32
N LEU A 181 -17.88 1.76 -3.53
CA LEU A 181 -17.01 2.57 -2.66
C LEU A 181 -17.37 4.06 -2.72
N THR A 182 -17.63 4.59 -3.91
CA THR A 182 -18.03 5.99 -4.12
C THR A 182 -19.47 6.26 -3.71
N THR A 183 -20.19 5.24 -3.22
CA THR A 183 -21.61 5.29 -2.88
C THR A 183 -22.52 5.71 -4.04
N THR A 184 -22.03 5.62 -5.28
CA THR A 184 -22.80 5.94 -6.48
C THR A 184 -23.84 4.86 -6.76
N GLY A 185 -23.44 3.59 -6.65
CA GLY A 185 -24.35 2.45 -6.65
C GLY A 185 -25.34 2.41 -7.82
N PHE A 186 -24.85 2.43 -9.07
CA PHE A 186 -25.70 2.43 -10.26
C PHE A 186 -26.70 1.26 -10.32
N GLY A 187 -26.40 0.14 -9.67
CA GLY A 187 -27.30 -1.01 -9.54
C GLY A 187 -27.38 -1.90 -10.77
N ASP A 188 -26.57 -1.63 -11.78
CA ASP A 188 -26.37 -2.44 -12.98
C ASP A 188 -25.58 -3.72 -12.68
N ILE A 189 -24.58 -3.65 -11.81
CA ILE A 189 -23.86 -4.80 -11.25
C ILE A 189 -24.14 -4.91 -9.76
N THR A 190 -24.55 -6.10 -9.31
CA THR A 190 -24.79 -6.41 -7.89
C THR A 190 -24.16 -7.75 -7.52
N LEU A 191 -23.75 -7.94 -6.26
CA LEU A 191 -23.32 -9.25 -5.76
C LEU A 191 -24.49 -10.03 -5.15
N PRO A 192 -25.02 -11.07 -5.82
CA PRO A 192 -26.06 -11.90 -5.25
C PRO A 192 -25.54 -12.78 -4.09
N GLY A 193 -26.48 -13.20 -3.23
CA GLY A 193 -26.20 -14.11 -2.12
C GLY A 193 -25.65 -13.44 -0.84
N THR A 194 -25.68 -14.19 0.27
CA THR A 194 -25.30 -13.69 1.59
C THR A 194 -23.84 -13.24 1.66
N VAL A 195 -22.93 -14.02 1.07
CA VAL A 195 -21.50 -13.70 1.02
C VAL A 195 -21.25 -12.44 0.20
N GLY A 196 -21.92 -12.32 -0.96
CA GLY A 196 -21.85 -11.14 -1.81
C GLY A 196 -22.29 -9.86 -1.10
N ARG A 197 -23.44 -9.93 -0.41
CA ARG A 197 -23.95 -8.82 0.41
C ARG A 197 -22.99 -8.43 1.53
N LEU A 198 -22.39 -9.40 2.22
CA LEU A 198 -21.42 -9.12 3.29
C LEU A 198 -20.16 -8.42 2.74
N ILE A 199 -19.66 -8.86 1.59
CA ILE A 199 -18.53 -8.21 0.90
C ILE A 199 -18.89 -6.76 0.56
N THR A 200 -20.06 -6.51 -0.01
CA THR A 200 -20.54 -5.15 -0.32
C THR A 200 -20.59 -4.26 0.92
N VAL A 201 -21.09 -4.77 2.05
CA VAL A 201 -21.12 -4.02 3.33
C VAL A 201 -19.71 -3.64 3.78
N VAL A 202 -18.74 -4.55 3.67
CA VAL A 202 -17.33 -4.26 3.97
C VAL A 202 -16.79 -3.18 3.02
N ILE A 203 -17.06 -3.28 1.72
CA ILE A 203 -16.65 -2.26 0.73
C ILE A 203 -17.19 -0.89 1.12
N MET A 204 -18.45 -0.79 1.51
CA MET A 204 -19.07 0.48 1.89
C MET A 204 -18.47 1.07 3.17
N ILE A 205 -18.34 0.28 4.24
CA ILE A 205 -17.83 0.77 5.55
C ILE A 205 -16.40 1.30 5.41
N PHE A 206 -15.51 0.51 4.82
CA PHE A 206 -14.10 0.89 4.69
C PHE A 206 -13.88 1.87 3.53
N GLY A 207 -14.57 1.68 2.41
CA GLY A 207 -14.43 2.51 1.22
C GLY A 207 -14.80 3.96 1.45
N VAL A 208 -15.93 4.21 2.13
CA VAL A 208 -16.35 5.58 2.50
C VAL A 208 -15.29 6.24 3.39
N THR A 209 -14.80 5.53 4.41
CA THR A 209 -13.78 6.05 5.33
C THR A 209 -12.48 6.42 4.59
N LEU A 210 -12.04 5.57 3.66
CA LEU A 210 -10.83 5.80 2.87
C LEU A 210 -11.00 6.96 1.87
N PHE A 211 -12.15 7.03 1.21
CA PHE A 211 -12.47 8.13 0.30
C PHE A 211 -12.52 9.48 1.03
N PHE A 212 -13.14 9.54 2.21
CA PHE A 212 -13.15 10.74 3.04
C PHE A 212 -11.74 11.13 3.52
N ASN A 213 -10.89 10.16 3.87
CA ASN A 213 -9.50 10.44 4.23
C ASN A 213 -8.71 11.02 3.05
N LEU A 214 -8.94 10.53 1.83
CA LEU A 214 -8.35 11.09 0.62
C LEU A 214 -8.86 12.51 0.35
N ALA A 215 -10.16 12.73 0.38
CA ALA A 215 -10.75 14.05 0.19
C ALA A 215 -10.22 15.04 1.23
N ARG A 216 -10.14 14.63 2.50
CA ARG A 216 -9.55 15.45 3.57
C ARG A 216 -8.08 15.76 3.31
N ALA A 217 -7.29 14.80 2.85
CA ALA A 217 -5.88 15.03 2.56
C ALA A 217 -5.68 15.98 1.37
N LEU A 218 -6.51 15.86 0.32
CA LEU A 218 -6.45 16.73 -0.86
C LEU A 218 -6.92 18.16 -0.56
N LEU A 219 -7.94 18.29 0.29
CA LEU A 219 -8.54 19.58 0.66
C LEU A 219 -7.92 20.19 1.91
N SER A 220 -7.03 19.47 2.62
CA SER A 220 -6.40 20.03 3.80
C SER A 220 -5.47 21.17 3.40
N PRO A 221 -5.61 22.37 3.99
CA PRO A 221 -4.71 23.47 3.71
C PRO A 221 -3.27 23.05 4.05
N ASN A 222 -2.30 23.50 3.24
CA ASN A 222 -0.88 23.21 3.42
C ASN A 222 -0.44 23.67 4.81
N LYS A 223 -0.34 22.74 5.77
CA LYS A 223 0.16 23.05 7.11
C LYS A 223 1.68 23.02 7.11
N VAL A 224 2.27 24.10 7.59
CA VAL A 224 3.71 24.22 7.78
C VAL A 224 4.10 23.64 9.14
N ARG A 225 5.25 22.95 9.17
CA ARG A 225 5.85 22.52 10.43
C ARG A 225 6.76 23.61 10.95
N PHE A 226 6.30 24.35 11.94
CA PHE A 226 7.08 25.38 12.64
C PHE A 226 6.88 25.19 14.15
N SER A 227 7.95 25.01 14.91
CA SER A 227 7.86 24.80 16.34
C SER A 227 7.54 26.12 17.04
N CYS A 228 6.38 26.22 17.68
CA CYS A 228 6.07 27.39 18.49
C CYS A 228 7.05 27.47 19.68
N PRO A 229 7.76 28.59 19.86
CA PRO A 229 8.75 28.74 20.95
C PRO A 229 8.12 28.77 22.35
N ALA A 230 6.80 29.00 22.45
CA ALA A 230 6.11 29.09 23.74
C ALA A 230 5.46 27.77 24.18
N CYS A 231 4.69 27.11 23.30
CA CYS A 231 3.92 25.91 23.65
C CYS A 231 4.38 24.63 22.94
N GLY A 232 5.36 24.72 22.03
CA GLY A 232 5.86 23.57 21.29
C GLY A 232 4.94 23.01 20.21
N LEU A 233 3.78 23.66 19.93
CA LEU A 233 2.90 23.25 18.83
C LEU A 233 3.69 23.27 17.50
N GLN A 234 3.71 22.13 16.82
CA GLN A 234 4.54 21.91 15.62
C GLN A 234 3.84 22.25 14.30
N ARG A 235 2.50 22.25 14.25
CA ARG A 235 1.72 22.39 13.01
C ARG A 235 0.89 23.67 13.04
N HIS A 236 1.14 24.56 12.08
CA HIS A 236 0.39 25.80 11.88
C HIS A 236 -0.08 25.90 10.43
N ASP A 237 -1.05 26.76 10.18
CA ASP A 237 -1.45 27.11 8.81
C ASP A 237 -0.32 27.95 8.16
N ALA A 238 -0.18 27.91 6.83
CA ALA A 238 0.97 28.52 6.15
C ALA A 238 1.08 30.04 6.36
N ASP A 239 -0.06 30.71 6.52
CA ASP A 239 -0.26 32.13 6.74
C ASP A 239 -0.42 32.51 8.23
N ALA A 240 -0.15 31.57 9.15
CA ALA A 240 -0.38 31.78 10.58
C ALA A 240 0.62 32.78 11.20
N VAL A 241 0.18 34.02 11.42
CA VAL A 241 0.92 35.04 12.19
C VAL A 241 0.91 34.75 13.70
N HIS A 242 -0.08 33.99 14.19
CA HIS A 242 -0.23 33.66 15.60
C HIS A 242 -0.39 32.15 15.81
N CYS A 243 0.22 31.63 16.87
CA CYS A 243 0.09 30.24 17.26
C CYS A 243 -1.35 29.94 17.74
N LYS A 244 -2.05 29.03 17.04
CA LYS A 244 -3.43 28.65 17.37
C LYS A 244 -3.65 28.16 18.81
N ALA A 245 -2.63 27.54 19.43
CA ALA A 245 -2.74 27.01 20.79
C ALA A 245 -2.49 28.03 21.91
N CYS A 246 -1.65 29.05 21.69
CA CYS A 246 -1.21 29.94 22.79
C CYS A 246 -1.18 31.43 22.43
N GLY A 247 -1.55 31.81 21.21
CA GLY A 247 -1.58 33.20 20.76
C GLY A 247 -0.19 33.84 20.53
N LYS A 248 0.91 33.13 20.74
CA LYS A 248 2.27 33.68 20.50
C LYS A 248 2.44 34.05 19.03
N LEU A 249 2.95 35.25 18.77
CA LEU A 249 3.29 35.72 17.44
C LEU A 249 4.41 34.85 16.84
N LEU A 250 4.14 34.26 15.68
CA LEU A 250 5.03 33.37 14.95
C LEU A 250 5.60 34.13 13.74
N ASN A 251 6.90 33.97 13.51
CA ASN A 251 7.56 34.46 12.30
C ASN A 251 7.91 33.24 11.44
N ILE A 252 6.91 32.71 10.74
CA ILE A 252 7.08 31.58 9.84
C ILE A 252 7.67 32.15 8.53
N PRO A 253 8.84 31.68 8.07
CA PRO A 253 9.39 32.12 6.79
C PRO A 253 8.48 31.64 5.66
N ASP A 254 7.97 32.59 4.88
CA ASP A 254 7.16 32.37 3.69
C ASP A 254 7.87 32.96 2.45
N GLU A 255 7.55 32.45 1.27
CA GLU A 255 8.14 32.92 -0.01
C GLU A 255 7.53 34.24 -0.50
N GLY A 256 6.55 34.80 0.22
CA GLY A 256 5.92 36.09 -0.12
C GLY A 256 4.83 35.96 -1.17
N ALA A 257 4.11 34.83 -1.19
CA ALA A 257 2.96 34.67 -2.07
C ALA A 257 1.78 35.45 -1.48
N VAL A 258 1.60 36.68 -1.97
CA VAL A 258 0.42 37.54 -1.73
C VAL A 258 -0.79 36.99 -2.46
#